data_AF-A0A323VGS3-F1
#
_entry.id   AF-A0A323VGS3-F1
#
_cell.length_a   1.000
_cell.length_b   1.000
_cell.length_c   1.000
_cell.angle_alpha   90.00
_cell.angle_beta   90.00
_cell.angle_gamma   90.00
#
_symmetry.space_group_name_H-M   'P 1'
#
loop_
_entity.id
_entity.type
_entity.pdbx_description
1 polymer ?
#
loop_
_entity_poly.entity_id
_entity_poly.type
_entity_poly.pdbx_seq_one_letter_code
_entity_poly.pdbx_strand_id
1 'polypeptide(L)'
;MITVVAVVGVAVLAGLAVFQLALVAGAPLGRFAWGGRHEVLPTGLRVGSVVSVLLYAAIALVLLEAADASELLPAGFVSVAAWVLTGYFALGVVLNAASRSRPERLVMTPVALLLTAVCLVLALG
;
A
#
# COMPACT_ATOMS: atom_id res chain seq x y z
N MET A 1 -7.76 17.33 -10.63
CA MET A 1 -8.31 15.94 -10.54
C MET A 1 -7.26 14.96 -10.04
N ILE A 2 -6.05 14.97 -10.61
CA ILE A 2 -4.88 14.16 -10.19
C ILE A 2 -4.58 14.31 -8.69
N THR A 3 -4.64 15.52 -8.12
CA THR A 3 -4.44 15.76 -6.68
C THR A 3 -5.44 15.00 -5.80
N VAL A 4 -6.72 14.94 -6.18
CA VAL A 4 -7.74 14.20 -5.41
C VAL A 4 -7.43 12.71 -5.44
N VAL A 5 -6.99 12.19 -6.60
CA VAL A 5 -6.59 10.78 -6.76
C VAL A 5 -5.39 10.44 -5.86
N ALA A 6 -4.38 11.30 -5.82
CA ALA A 6 -3.24 11.14 -4.92
C ALA A 6 -3.66 11.18 -3.45
N VAL A 7 -4.52 12.12 -3.04
CA VAL A 7 -5.03 12.21 -1.66
C VAL A 7 -5.78 10.93 -1.25
N VAL A 8 -6.59 10.36 -2.14
CA VAL A 8 -7.26 9.07 -1.87
C VAL A 8 -6.23 7.96 -1.65
N GLY A 9 -5.20 7.87 -2.51
CA GLY A 9 -4.12 6.89 -2.34
C GLY A 9 -3.37 7.05 -1.03
N VAL A 10 -2.99 8.29 -0.69
CA VAL A 10 -2.29 8.62 0.56
C VAL A 10 -3.15 8.28 1.77
N ALA A 11 -4.45 8.57 1.75
CA ALA A 11 -5.35 8.22 2.84
C ALA A 11 -5.45 6.70 3.07
N VAL A 12 -5.48 5.91 1.98
CA VAL A 12 -5.47 4.44 2.05
C VAL A 12 -4.14 3.94 2.62
N LEU A 13 -3.01 4.48 2.16
CA LEU A 13 -1.68 4.12 2.68
C LEU A 13 -1.51 4.51 4.16
N ALA A 14 -2.06 5.64 4.59
CA ALA A 14 -2.07 6.05 5.99
C ALA A 14 -2.90 5.07 6.85
N GLY A 15 -4.07 4.66 6.36
CA GLY A 15 -4.87 3.61 7.01
C GLY A 15 -4.11 2.28 7.13
N LEU A 16 -3.41 1.87 6.07
CA LEU A 16 -2.53 0.70 6.09
C LEU A 16 -1.36 0.86 7.06
N ALA A 17 -0.76 2.05 7.17
CA ALA A 17 0.31 2.31 8.12
C ALA A 17 -0.19 2.19 9.57
N VAL A 18 -1.35 2.75 9.90
CA VAL A 18 -2.00 2.59 11.22
C VAL A 18 -2.27 1.11 11.51
N PHE A 19 -2.78 0.36 10.52
CA PHE A 19 -2.98 -1.08 10.62
C PHE A 19 -1.67 -1.83 10.91
N GLN A 20 -0.59 -1.55 10.18
CA GLN A 20 0.72 -2.17 10.42
C GLN A 20 1.30 -1.79 11.80
N LEU A 21 1.09 -0.56 12.27
CA LEU A 21 1.51 -0.16 13.62
C LEU A 21 0.73 -0.91 14.71
N ALA A 22 -0.57 -1.13 14.52
CA ALA A 22 -1.36 -1.96 15.43
C ALA A 22 -0.86 -3.41 15.46
N LEU A 23 -0.51 -3.97 14.30
CA LEU A 23 0.12 -5.28 14.17
C LEU A 23 1.47 -5.37 14.89
N VAL A 24 2.31 -4.34 14.77
CA VAL A 24 3.58 -4.22 15.51
C VAL A 24 3.34 -4.15 17.02
N ALA A 25 2.31 -3.43 17.47
CA ALA A 25 1.90 -3.35 18.87
C ALA A 25 1.32 -4.67 19.42
N GLY A 26 0.95 -5.60 18.54
CA GLY A 26 0.43 -6.93 18.92
C GLY A 26 -1.09 -7.03 18.95
N ALA A 27 -1.80 -6.13 18.26
CA ALA A 27 -3.23 -6.25 18.07
C ALA A 27 -3.59 -7.57 17.35
N PRO A 28 -4.73 -8.21 17.70
CA PRO A 28 -5.19 -9.48 17.11
C PRO A 28 -5.80 -9.29 15.72
N LEU A 29 -5.09 -8.57 14.84
CA LEU A 29 -5.52 -8.23 13.49
C LEU A 29 -4.75 -9.00 12.40
N GLY A 30 -3.88 -9.92 12.77
CA GLY A 30 -3.01 -10.65 11.85
C GLY A 30 -3.77 -11.52 10.85
N ARG A 31 -5.03 -11.86 11.09
CA ARG A 31 -5.90 -12.54 10.09
C ARG A 31 -6.07 -11.76 8.78
N PHE A 32 -5.87 -10.45 8.80
CA PHE A 32 -5.98 -9.56 7.65
C PHE A 32 -4.66 -9.35 6.89
N ALA A 33 -3.54 -9.92 7.35
CA ALA A 33 -2.23 -9.72 6.74
C ALA A 33 -1.37 -10.98 6.78
N TRP A 34 -0.27 -10.98 6.03
CA TRP A 34 0.74 -12.04 6.07
C TRP A 34 0.17 -13.45 5.88
N GLY A 35 -0.88 -13.59 5.05
CA GLY A 35 -1.55 -14.88 4.78
C GLY A 35 -2.57 -15.30 5.85
N GLY A 36 -2.81 -14.48 6.87
CA GLY A 36 -3.80 -14.70 7.93
C GLY A 36 -3.55 -15.90 8.85
N ARG A 37 -2.31 -16.41 8.90
CA ARG A 37 -1.93 -17.61 9.68
C ARG A 37 -1.83 -17.38 11.19
N HIS A 38 -1.63 -16.13 11.60
CA HIS A 38 -1.46 -15.77 13.00
C HIS A 38 -2.43 -14.64 13.34
N GLU A 39 -3.19 -14.79 14.42
CA GLU A 39 -4.07 -13.72 14.89
C GLU A 39 -3.26 -12.57 15.49
N VAL A 40 -2.23 -12.90 16.28
CA VAL A 40 -1.22 -11.96 16.78
C VAL A 40 0.12 -12.31 16.12
N LEU A 41 0.82 -11.32 15.57
CA LEU A 41 2.01 -11.59 14.77
C LEU A 41 3.24 -11.98 15.62
N PRO A 42 4.00 -13.00 15.20
CA PRO A 42 5.31 -13.30 15.76
C PRO A 42 6.32 -12.20 15.40
N THR A 43 7.41 -12.09 16.17
CA THR A 43 8.40 -11.02 16.07
C THR A 43 8.92 -10.78 14.65
N GLY A 44 9.21 -11.84 13.89
CA GLY A 44 9.70 -11.70 12.51
C GLY A 44 8.72 -10.97 11.58
N LEU A 45 7.41 -11.24 11.71
CA LEU A 45 6.39 -10.56 10.90
C LEU A 45 6.10 -9.14 11.41
N ARG A 46 6.37 -8.85 12.69
CA ARG A 46 6.33 -7.47 13.22
C ARG A 46 7.42 -6.61 12.59
N VAL A 47 8.64 -7.15 12.42
CA VAL A 47 9.70 -6.45 11.67
C VAL A 47 9.27 -6.16 10.24
N GLY A 48 8.69 -7.15 9.56
CA GLY A 48 8.11 -6.94 8.21
C GLY A 48 7.03 -5.86 8.19
N SER A 49 6.23 -5.75 9.25
CA SER A 49 5.20 -4.71 9.39
C SER A 49 5.81 -3.31 9.57
N VAL A 50 6.91 -3.18 10.32
CA VAL A 50 7.68 -1.92 10.42
C VAL A 50 8.23 -1.50 9.06
N VAL A 51 8.84 -2.44 8.32
CA VAL A 51 9.35 -2.18 6.96
C VAL A 51 8.22 -1.74 6.03
N SER A 52 7.03 -2.34 6.17
CA SER A 52 5.85 -1.98 5.39
C SER A 52 5.41 -0.54 5.64
N VAL A 53 5.44 -0.06 6.89
CA VAL A 53 5.13 1.35 7.23
C VAL A 53 6.07 2.30 6.49
N LEU A 54 7.37 2.03 6.51
CA LEU A 54 8.36 2.86 5.81
C LEU A 54 8.14 2.84 4.30
N LEU A 55 7.83 1.66 3.74
CA LEU A 55 7.51 1.52 2.33
C LEU A 55 6.25 2.33 1.97
N TYR A 56 5.20 2.29 2.77
CA TYR A 56 3.97 3.07 2.52
C TYR A 56 4.23 4.57 2.56
N ALA A 57 5.11 5.06 3.46
CA ALA A 57 5.51 6.46 3.47
C ALA A 57 6.26 6.87 2.20
N ALA A 58 7.20 6.04 1.73
CA ALA A 58 7.91 6.28 0.48
C ALA A 58 6.97 6.28 -0.74
N ILE A 59 6.02 5.35 -0.78
CA ILE A 59 4.99 5.29 -1.83
C ILE A 59 4.13 6.55 -1.79
N ALA A 60 3.67 6.97 -0.60
CA ALA A 60 2.85 8.17 -0.45
C ALA A 60 3.55 9.42 -0.98
N LEU A 61 4.87 9.56 -0.76
CA LEU A 61 5.66 10.63 -1.35
C LEU A 61 5.62 10.59 -2.87
N VAL A 62 5.84 9.42 -3.49
CA VAL A 62 5.75 9.29 -4.96
C VAL A 62 4.37 9.67 -5.49
N LEU A 63 3.28 9.32 -4.79
CA LEU A 63 1.92 9.71 -5.22
C LEU A 63 1.69 11.22 -5.14
N LEU A 64 2.26 11.91 -4.15
CA LEU A 64 2.15 13.36 -4.01
C LEU A 64 2.98 14.08 -5.09
N GLU A 65 4.19 13.60 -5.36
CA GLU A 65 5.05 14.12 -6.43
C GLU A 65 4.42 13.91 -7.80
N ALA A 66 3.82 12.75 -8.07
CA ALA A 66 3.10 12.47 -9.31
C ALA A 66 1.82 13.31 -9.48
N ALA A 67 1.43 14.08 -8.45
CA ALA A 67 0.31 14.99 -8.48
C ALA A 67 0.72 16.47 -8.40
N ASP A 68 2.00 16.77 -8.60
CA ASP A 68 2.61 18.10 -8.49
C ASP A 68 2.31 18.79 -7.15
N ALA A 69 2.13 18.00 -6.08
CA ALA A 69 1.86 18.51 -4.74
C ALA A 69 3.16 18.84 -3.96
N SER A 70 4.31 18.41 -4.47
CA SER A 70 5.65 18.68 -3.96
C SER A 70 6.71 18.51 -5.07
N GLU A 71 7.93 19.01 -4.85
CA GLU A 71 9.05 18.97 -5.81
C GLU A 71 10.33 18.40 -5.17
N LEU A 72 10.22 17.31 -4.42
CA LEU A 72 11.34 16.66 -3.73
C LEU A 72 12.04 15.61 -4.59
N LEU A 73 11.37 15.08 -5.62
CA LEU A 73 11.88 14.01 -6.47
C LEU A 73 12.02 14.46 -7.93
N PRO A 74 13.03 13.96 -8.68
CA PRO A 74 13.14 14.24 -10.10
C PRO A 74 11.94 13.69 -10.89
N ALA A 75 11.34 14.50 -11.77
CA ALA A 75 10.16 14.10 -12.56
C ALA A 75 10.34 12.78 -13.33
N GLY A 76 11.51 12.55 -13.91
CA GLY A 76 11.83 11.29 -14.60
C GLY A 76 11.80 10.07 -13.68
N PHE A 77 12.23 10.22 -12.42
CA PHE A 77 12.15 9.17 -11.42
C PHE A 77 10.68 8.91 -11.02
N VAL A 78 9.91 9.96 -10.78
CA VAL A 78 8.49 9.88 -10.37
C VAL A 78 7.66 9.14 -11.42
N SER A 79 7.84 9.48 -12.70
CA SER A 79 7.14 8.83 -13.81
C SER A 79 7.41 7.32 -13.87
N VAL A 80 8.68 6.91 -13.77
CA VAL A 80 9.05 5.47 -13.74
C VAL A 80 8.51 4.81 -12.47
N ALA A 81 8.63 5.45 -11.32
CA ALA A 81 8.17 4.93 -10.04
C ALA A 81 6.64 4.69 -10.04
N ALA A 82 5.85 5.61 -10.60
CA ALA A 82 4.39 5.46 -10.70
C ALA A 82 3.99 4.22 -11.52
N TRP A 83 4.68 3.95 -12.65
CA TRP A 83 4.48 2.73 -13.43
C TRP A 83 4.90 1.46 -12.68
N VAL A 84 6.05 1.50 -12.01
CA VAL A 84 6.53 0.37 -11.19
C VAL A 84 5.54 0.05 -10.06
N LEU A 85 5.02 1.08 -9.37
CA LEU A 85 4.04 0.93 -8.30
C LEU A 85 2.70 0.40 -8.83
N THR A 86 2.28 0.82 -10.02
CA THR A 86 1.12 0.26 -10.70
C THR A 86 1.26 -1.25 -10.90
N GLY A 87 2.40 -1.70 -11.43
CA GLY A 87 2.70 -3.13 -11.59
C GLY A 87 2.79 -3.88 -10.26
N TYR A 88 3.42 -3.27 -9.25
CA TYR A 88 3.54 -3.83 -7.91
C TYR A 88 2.17 -4.06 -7.24
N PHE A 89 1.29 -3.07 -7.26
CA PHE A 89 -0.06 -3.22 -6.69
C PHE A 89 -0.94 -4.15 -7.53
N ALA A 90 -0.81 -4.16 -8.85
CA ALA A 90 -1.51 -5.11 -9.71
C ALA A 90 -1.14 -6.56 -9.38
N LEU A 91 0.16 -6.84 -9.16
CA LEU A 91 0.61 -8.12 -8.64
C LEU A 91 0.03 -8.38 -7.25
N GLY A 92 0.02 -7.36 -6.38
CA GLY A 92 -0.62 -7.39 -5.08
C GLY A 92 -2.10 -7.79 -5.11
N VAL A 93 -2.87 -7.35 -6.11
CA VAL A 93 -4.27 -7.77 -6.30
C VAL A 93 -4.35 -9.28 -6.49
N VAL A 94 -3.53 -9.84 -7.37
CA VAL A 94 -3.50 -11.29 -7.65
C VAL A 94 -3.10 -12.07 -6.39
N LEU A 95 -2.04 -11.64 -5.71
CA LEU A 95 -1.53 -12.29 -4.50
C LEU A 95 -2.57 -12.25 -3.36
N ASN A 96 -3.23 -11.12 -3.15
CA ASN A 96 -4.27 -10.98 -2.13
C ASN A 96 -5.52 -11.78 -2.49
N ALA A 97 -5.93 -11.79 -3.76
CA ALA A 97 -7.07 -12.58 -4.23
C ALA A 97 -6.84 -14.09 -4.06
N ALA A 98 -5.59 -14.53 -4.20
CA ALA A 98 -5.15 -15.91 -4.00
C ALA A 98 -4.88 -16.28 -2.53
N SER A 99 -5.00 -15.35 -1.58
CA SER A 99 -4.74 -15.64 -0.16
C SER A 99 -5.66 -16.74 0.38
N ARG A 100 -5.11 -17.60 1.24
CA ARG A 100 -5.89 -18.64 1.96
C ARG A 100 -6.78 -18.04 3.04
N SER A 101 -6.50 -16.80 3.47
CA SER A 101 -7.31 -16.09 4.46
C SER A 101 -8.49 -15.38 3.79
N ARG A 102 -9.72 -15.79 4.12
CA ARG A 102 -10.94 -15.09 3.69
C ARG A 102 -10.98 -13.61 4.08
N PRO A 103 -10.69 -13.21 5.33
CA PRO A 103 -10.71 -11.78 5.69
C PRO A 103 -9.65 -10.98 4.94
N GLU A 104 -8.44 -11.52 4.74
CA GLU A 104 -7.40 -10.86 3.94
C GLU A 104 -7.85 -10.69 2.49
N ARG A 105 -8.40 -11.74 1.86
CA ARG A 105 -8.97 -11.66 0.50
C ARG A 105 -10.01 -10.56 0.36
N LEU A 106 -10.96 -10.47 1.29
CA LEU A 106 -12.07 -9.53 1.19
C LEU A 106 -11.67 -8.06 1.45
N VAL A 107 -10.59 -7.82 2.21
CA VAL A 107 -10.14 -6.47 2.56
C VAL A 107 -8.95 -6.02 1.71
N MET A 108 -7.92 -6.86 1.57
CA MET A 108 -6.67 -6.47 0.93
C MET A 108 -6.73 -6.51 -0.59
N THR A 109 -7.56 -7.36 -1.19
CA THR A 109 -7.78 -7.35 -2.65
C THR A 109 -8.37 -6.02 -3.14
N PRO A 110 -9.50 -5.52 -2.58
CA PRO A 110 -10.03 -4.23 -3.02
C PRO A 110 -9.10 -3.06 -2.66
N VAL A 111 -8.38 -3.11 -1.54
CA VAL A 111 -7.37 -2.09 -1.21
C VAL A 111 -6.24 -2.08 -2.24
N ALA A 112 -5.68 -3.23 -2.61
CA ALA A 112 -4.65 -3.33 -3.64
C ALA A 112 -5.19 -2.88 -5.01
N LEU A 113 -6.45 -3.18 -5.33
CA LEU A 113 -7.08 -2.78 -6.59
C LEU A 113 -7.24 -1.25 -6.65
N LEU A 114 -7.69 -0.63 -5.56
CA LEU A 114 -7.79 0.81 -5.44
C LEU A 114 -6.42 1.48 -5.59
N LEU A 115 -5.39 0.97 -4.91
CA LEU A 115 -4.03 1.50 -5.04
C LEU A 115 -3.46 1.31 -6.45
N THR A 116 -3.79 0.20 -7.13
CA THR A 116 -3.45 -0.01 -8.54
C THR A 116 -4.08 1.07 -9.42
N ALA A 117 -5.39 1.32 -9.25
CA ALA A 117 -6.11 2.31 -10.02
C ALA A 117 -5.59 3.73 -9.78
N VAL A 118 -5.29 4.08 -8.53
CA VAL A 118 -4.66 5.36 -8.17
C VAL A 118 -3.33 5.51 -8.89
N CYS A 119 -2.42 4.54 -8.75
CA CYS A 119 -1.10 4.61 -9.38
C CYS A 119 -1.20 4.69 -10.91
N LEU A 120 -2.11 3.93 -11.52
CA LEU A 120 -2.32 3.94 -12.97
C LEU A 120 -2.80 5.32 -13.45
N VAL A 121 -3.76 5.93 -12.76
CA VAL A 121 -4.26 7.26 -13.14
C VAL A 121 -3.17 8.32 -13.00
N LEU A 122 -2.35 8.26 -11.94
CA LEU A 122 -1.21 9.16 -11.76
C LEU A 122 -0.09 8.92 -12.79
N ALA A 123 0.12 7.68 -13.23
CA ALA A 123 1.14 7.34 -14.22
C ALA A 123 0.75 7.73 -15.66
N LEU A 124 -0.54 7.92 -15.92
CA LEU A 124 -1.10 8.34 -17.21
C LEU A 124 -1.31 9.85 -17.34
N GLY A 125 -1.38 10.57 -16.21
CA GLY A 125 -1.51 12.03 -16.15
C GLY A 125 -0.16 12.72 -16.25
#